data_AF-R7Z8H6-F1
#
_entry.id   AF-R7Z8H6-F1
#
_cell.length_a   1.000
_cell.length_b   1.000
_cell.length_c   1.000
_cell.angle_alpha   90.00
_cell.angle_beta   90.00
_cell.angle_gamma   90.00
#
_symmetry.space_group_name_H-M   'P 1'
#
loop_
_entity.id
_entity.type
_entity.pdbx_description
1 polymer ?
#
loop_
_entity_poly.entity_id
_entity_poly.type
_entity_poly.pdbx_seq_one_letter_code
_entity_poly.pdbx_strand_id
1 'polypeptide(L)'
;MNIVNTDNRKLSLIWEDILMEHGGEETVNNFKNEYSNYCIEKLLELASLFLELKTENHPCKHQIIIGNYLERDEYTVVYESNEIDYQELLIALVTLMRLINIEKRPYLIIELAHALRKMDREVSDRFVKDIAGRVHREYR
;
A
#
# COMPACT_ATOMS: atom_id res chain seq x y z
N MET A 1 -26.39 15.96 -23.87
CA MET A 1 -26.12 15.17 -22.65
C MET A 1 -24.62 15.13 -22.46
N ASN A 2 -24.10 15.87 -21.47
CA ASN A 2 -22.69 15.78 -21.10
C ASN A 2 -22.52 14.46 -20.33
N ILE A 3 -21.82 13.50 -20.93
CA ILE A 3 -21.32 12.35 -20.19
C ILE A 3 -20.23 12.92 -19.29
N VAL A 4 -20.57 13.19 -18.03
CA VAL A 4 -19.56 13.39 -16.99
C VAL A 4 -18.87 12.04 -16.87
N ASN A 5 -17.65 11.95 -17.40
CA ASN A 5 -16.80 10.79 -17.23
C ASN A 5 -16.25 10.87 -15.81
N THR A 6 -17.08 10.50 -14.82
CA THR A 6 -16.62 10.30 -13.46
C THR A 6 -15.76 9.04 -13.47
N ASP A 7 -14.46 9.27 -13.51
CA ASP A 7 -13.45 8.25 -13.39
C ASP A 7 -13.52 7.60 -12.00
N ASN A 8 -14.38 6.59 -11.85
CA ASN A 8 -14.62 5.88 -10.59
C ASN A 8 -13.54 4.85 -10.27
N ARG A 9 -12.34 4.97 -10.86
CA ARG A 9 -11.23 4.03 -10.62
C ARG A 9 -10.78 4.15 -9.16
N LYS A 10 -10.76 3.01 -8.47
CA LYS A 10 -10.20 2.87 -7.13
C LYS A 10 -8.81 2.27 -7.19
N LEU A 11 -7.91 2.78 -6.35
CA LEU A 11 -6.68 2.07 -6.02
C LEU A 11 -6.96 1.13 -4.86
N SER A 12 -6.76 -0.16 -5.09
CA SER A 12 -6.92 -1.20 -4.10
C SER A 12 -5.56 -1.80 -3.71
N LEU A 13 -5.21 -1.72 -2.43
CA LEU A 13 -4.08 -2.45 -1.86
C LEU A 13 -4.62 -3.69 -1.15
N ILE A 14 -4.24 -4.87 -1.64
CA ILE A 14 -4.84 -6.16 -1.31
C ILE A 14 -3.78 -7.06 -0.65
N TRP A 15 -4.12 -7.64 0.50
CA TRP A 15 -3.38 -8.73 1.15
C TRP A 15 -4.20 -10.00 1.01
N GLU A 16 -3.73 -11.07 0.37
CA GLU A 16 -4.60 -12.21 0.00
C GLU A 16 -4.69 -13.35 1.04
N ASP A 17 -3.98 -13.26 2.17
CA ASP A 17 -3.87 -14.39 3.12
C ASP A 17 -3.96 -13.97 4.61
N ILE A 18 -4.46 -12.77 4.90
CA ILE A 18 -4.29 -12.17 6.23
C ILE A 18 -5.14 -12.82 7.32
N LEU A 19 -6.31 -13.36 6.96
CA LEU A 19 -7.20 -14.04 7.92
C LEU A 19 -6.68 -15.43 8.33
N MET A 20 -5.67 -15.99 7.65
CA MET A 20 -5.12 -17.31 7.98
C MET A 20 -3.92 -17.28 8.93
N GLU A 21 -3.03 -16.28 8.83
CA GLU A 21 -1.72 -16.33 9.53
C GLU A 21 -1.45 -15.15 10.49
N HIS A 22 -2.24 -14.06 10.44
CA HIS A 22 -1.87 -12.80 11.11
C HIS A 22 -2.98 -12.16 11.94
N GLY A 23 -3.88 -12.94 12.56
CA GLY A 23 -4.98 -12.38 13.37
C GLY A 23 -6.06 -11.65 12.55
N GLY A 24 -5.92 -11.68 11.22
CA GLY A 24 -6.92 -11.20 10.28
C GLY A 24 -7.09 -9.69 10.21
N GLU A 25 -8.31 -9.27 9.91
CA GLU A 25 -8.67 -7.87 9.70
C GLU A 25 -8.40 -7.01 10.95
N GLU A 26 -8.58 -7.59 12.14
CA GLU A 26 -8.33 -6.91 13.42
C GLU A 26 -6.87 -6.43 13.52
N THR A 27 -5.92 -7.27 13.14
CA THR A 27 -4.50 -6.90 13.17
C THR A 27 -4.16 -5.79 12.18
N VAL A 28 -4.77 -5.79 10.99
CA VAL A 28 -4.61 -4.67 10.04
C VAL A 28 -5.18 -3.39 10.62
N ASN A 29 -6.38 -3.47 11.19
CA ASN A 29 -7.05 -2.31 11.77
C ASN A 29 -6.27 -1.77 12.96
N ASN A 30 -5.66 -2.63 13.78
CA ASN A 30 -4.80 -2.22 14.87
C ASN A 30 -3.59 -1.42 14.37
N PHE A 31 -2.90 -1.88 13.32
CA PHE A 31 -1.78 -1.13 12.73
C PHE A 31 -2.24 0.18 12.07
N LYS A 32 -3.34 0.16 11.30
CA LYS A 32 -3.90 1.40 10.72
C LYS A 32 -4.24 2.41 11.80
N ASN A 33 -4.88 1.97 12.89
CA ASN A 33 -5.24 2.82 14.02
C ASN A 33 -3.98 3.37 14.73
N GLU A 34 -2.95 2.54 14.92
CA GLU A 34 -1.66 2.98 15.47
C GLU A 34 -1.03 4.09 14.62
N TYR A 35 -1.02 3.92 13.30
CA TYR A 35 -0.37 4.83 12.35
C TYR A 35 -1.23 6.02 11.94
N SER A 36 -2.54 6.02 12.24
CA SER A 36 -3.47 7.11 11.87
C SER A 36 -3.05 8.48 12.42
N ASN A 37 -2.41 8.50 13.59
CA ASN A 37 -1.94 9.73 14.23
C ASN A 37 -0.54 10.18 13.75
N TYR A 38 0.09 9.44 12.83
CA TYR A 38 1.45 9.71 12.40
C TYR A 38 1.45 10.72 11.26
N CYS A 39 2.32 11.73 11.34
CA CYS A 39 2.53 12.64 10.23
C CYS A 39 3.25 11.94 9.07
N ILE A 40 3.21 12.57 7.90
CA ILE A 40 3.80 12.05 6.65
C ILE A 40 5.29 11.74 6.83
N GLU A 41 6.05 12.64 7.45
CA GLU A 41 7.48 12.42 7.70
C GLU A 41 7.72 11.16 8.53
N LYS A 42 6.89 10.93 9.56
CA LYS A 42 7.02 9.76 10.42
C LYS A 42 6.66 8.46 9.70
N LEU A 43 5.67 8.50 8.81
CA LEU A 43 5.31 7.34 7.98
C LEU A 43 6.43 7.00 6.98
N LEU A 44 7.09 8.00 6.40
CA LEU A 44 8.24 7.81 5.50
C LEU A 44 9.48 7.24 6.24
N GLU A 45 9.71 7.70 7.47
CA GLU A 45 10.72 7.10 8.36
C GLU A 45 10.41 5.62 8.66
N LEU A 46 9.15 5.31 8.99
CA LEU A 46 8.72 3.93 9.23
C LEU A 46 8.89 3.04 8.00
N ALA A 47 8.46 3.51 6.83
CA ALA A 47 8.65 2.78 5.58
C ALA A 47 10.15 2.51 5.32
N SER A 48 11.01 3.49 5.57
CA SER A 48 12.45 3.32 5.46
C SER A 48 12.99 2.26 6.44
N LEU A 49 12.55 2.31 7.70
CA LEU A 49 12.93 1.32 8.71
C LEU A 49 12.44 -0.10 8.35
N PHE A 50 11.23 -0.22 7.80
CA PHE A 50 10.70 -1.52 7.38
C PHE A 50 11.41 -2.09 6.15
N LEU A 51 12.11 -1.31 5.32
CA LEU A 51 12.94 -1.89 4.26
C LEU A 51 14.09 -2.75 4.81
N GLU A 52 14.56 -2.46 6.02
CA GLU A 52 15.73 -3.11 6.63
C GLU A 52 15.35 -4.06 7.77
N LEU A 53 14.20 -3.86 8.40
CA LEU A 53 13.77 -4.62 9.56
C LEU A 53 13.49 -6.08 9.19
N LYS A 54 14.31 -7.01 9.67
CA LYS A 54 14.01 -8.44 9.54
C LYS A 54 12.73 -8.78 10.28
N THR A 55 11.78 -9.37 9.57
CA THR A 55 10.58 -9.98 10.15
C THR A 55 10.68 -11.50 10.01
N GLU A 56 9.85 -12.20 10.78
CA GLU A 56 9.62 -13.61 10.50
C GLU A 56 9.12 -13.78 9.05
N ASN A 57 9.57 -14.86 8.42
CA ASN A 57 9.26 -15.15 7.03
C ASN A 57 7.90 -15.85 6.98
N HIS A 58 6.90 -15.15 6.43
CA HIS A 58 5.53 -15.62 6.31
C HIS A 58 5.11 -15.55 4.84
N PRO A 59 4.58 -16.64 4.24
CA PRO A 59 4.19 -16.66 2.85
C PRO A 59 2.92 -15.83 2.58
N CYS A 60 3.00 -14.50 2.68
CA CYS A 60 1.88 -13.60 2.39
C CYS A 60 1.90 -13.13 0.92
N LYS A 61 0.80 -13.28 0.19
CA LYS A 61 0.60 -12.65 -1.12
C LYS A 61 0.00 -11.26 -0.99
N HIS A 62 0.39 -10.36 -1.89
CA HIS A 62 -0.19 -9.03 -2.00
C HIS A 62 -0.44 -8.68 -3.47
N GLN A 63 -1.40 -7.80 -3.73
CA GLN A 63 -1.69 -7.28 -5.06
C GLN A 63 -2.02 -5.78 -4.99
N ILE A 64 -1.72 -5.06 -6.06
CA ILE A 64 -2.14 -3.66 -6.26
C ILE A 64 -3.03 -3.63 -7.50
N ILE A 65 -4.29 -3.22 -7.34
CA ILE A 65 -5.30 -3.22 -8.40
C ILE A 65 -5.82 -1.78 -8.62
N ILE A 66 -6.09 -1.44 -9.88
CA ILE A 66 -6.82 -0.22 -10.25
C ILE A 66 -8.11 -0.64 -10.96
N GLY A 67 -9.27 -0.35 -10.39
CA GLY A 67 -10.55 -0.69 -11.01
C GLY A 67 -11.75 -0.63 -10.07
N ASN A 68 -12.94 -0.97 -10.60
CA ASN A 68 -14.16 -1.17 -9.81
C ASN A 68 -14.13 -2.60 -9.28
N TYR A 69 -13.73 -2.78 -8.03
CA TYR A 69 -13.62 -4.11 -7.46
C TYR A 69 -14.83 -4.42 -6.58
N LEU A 70 -15.61 -5.42 -6.98
CA LEU A 70 -16.61 -6.08 -6.16
C LEU A 70 -16.42 -7.58 -6.41
N GLU A 71 -16.30 -8.35 -5.32
CA GLU A 71 -16.26 -9.82 -5.25
C GLU A 71 -14.89 -10.49 -5.51
N ARG A 72 -14.01 -10.50 -4.50
CA ARG A 72 -13.18 -11.69 -4.23
C ARG A 72 -13.50 -12.21 -2.83
N ASP A 73 -13.76 -13.53 -2.77
CA ASP A 73 -14.19 -14.28 -1.58
C ASP A 73 -13.05 -14.80 -0.70
N GLU A 74 -11.80 -14.48 -1.03
CA GLU A 74 -10.64 -15.02 -0.31
C GLU A 74 -10.13 -14.03 0.72
N TYR A 75 -9.55 -14.56 1.80
CA TYR A 75 -9.12 -13.93 3.05
C TYR A 75 -8.33 -12.61 2.94
N THR A 76 -9.01 -11.56 2.51
CA THR A 76 -8.42 -10.35 1.97
C THR A 76 -8.71 -9.12 2.82
N VAL A 77 -7.73 -8.24 3.00
CA VAL A 77 -7.98 -6.86 3.42
C VAL A 77 -7.73 -5.92 2.24
N VAL A 78 -8.63 -4.96 2.02
CA VAL A 78 -8.58 -4.01 0.91
C VAL A 78 -8.61 -2.58 1.46
N TYR A 79 -7.66 -1.74 1.06
CA TYR A 79 -7.79 -0.28 1.17
C TYR A 79 -8.22 0.27 -0.19
N GLU A 80 -9.28 1.08 -0.24
CA GLU A 80 -9.82 1.66 -1.47
C GLU A 80 -9.91 3.18 -1.34
N SER A 81 -9.46 3.90 -2.36
CA SER A 81 -9.80 5.32 -2.48
C SER A 81 -10.03 5.76 -3.93
N ASN A 82 -11.07 6.60 -4.10
CA ASN A 82 -11.35 7.32 -5.34
C ASN A 82 -10.47 8.58 -5.48
N GLU A 83 -10.10 9.19 -4.36
CA GLU A 83 -9.18 10.33 -4.27
C GLU A 83 -8.04 9.95 -3.34
N ILE A 84 -6.80 9.97 -3.83
CA ILE A 84 -5.69 9.44 -3.05
C ILE A 84 -5.30 10.43 -1.96
N ASP A 85 -5.76 10.19 -0.74
CA ASP A 85 -5.16 10.79 0.44
C ASP A 85 -3.75 10.19 0.63
N TYR A 86 -2.73 11.06 0.55
CA TYR A 86 -1.35 10.62 0.59
C TYR A 86 -0.94 10.06 1.96
N GLN A 87 -1.48 10.59 3.05
CA GLN A 87 -1.19 10.08 4.40
C GLN A 87 -1.82 8.70 4.57
N GLU A 88 -3.08 8.52 4.17
CA GLU A 88 -3.76 7.21 4.20
C GLU A 88 -3.08 6.18 3.29
N LEU A 89 -2.62 6.58 2.10
CA LEU A 89 -1.80 5.74 1.23
C LEU A 89 -0.53 5.26 1.95
N LEU A 90 0.17 6.15 2.66
CA LEU A 90 1.36 5.80 3.40
C LEU A 90 1.05 4.90 4.60
N ILE A 91 -0.06 5.11 5.30
CA ILE A 91 -0.55 4.23 6.37
C ILE A 91 -0.77 2.82 5.81
N ALA A 92 -1.46 2.70 4.67
CA ALA A 92 -1.68 1.42 4.00
C ALA A 92 -0.36 0.75 3.60
N LEU A 93 0.60 1.51 3.04
CA LEU A 93 1.92 1.02 2.67
C LEU A 93 2.70 0.49 3.88
N VAL A 94 2.83 1.26 4.97
CA VAL A 94 3.62 0.82 6.12
C VAL A 94 2.98 -0.38 6.82
N THR A 95 1.65 -0.43 6.82
CA THR A 95 0.89 -1.60 7.32
C THR A 95 1.18 -2.82 6.45
N LEU A 96 1.18 -2.69 5.12
CA LEU A 96 1.59 -3.77 4.20
C LEU A 96 3.01 -4.24 4.49
N MET A 97 3.96 -3.31 4.56
CA MET A 97 5.37 -3.62 4.78
C MET A 97 5.60 -4.35 6.10
N ARG A 98 4.89 -3.97 7.17
CA ARG A 98 4.94 -4.65 8.47
C ARG A 98 4.56 -6.13 8.39
N LEU A 99 3.63 -6.47 7.50
CA LEU A 99 2.97 -7.77 7.40
C LEU A 99 3.58 -8.69 6.34
N ILE A 100 4.30 -8.15 5.36
CA ILE A 100 4.94 -8.94 4.30
C ILE A 100 6.42 -9.19 4.58
N ASN A 101 6.96 -10.19 3.91
CA ASN A 101 8.38 -10.50 3.92
C ASN A 101 9.25 -9.34 3.44
N ILE A 102 10.42 -9.20 4.05
CA ILE A 102 11.39 -8.15 3.75
C ILE A 102 11.76 -8.11 2.26
N GLU A 103 11.90 -9.27 1.61
CA GLU A 103 12.26 -9.38 0.20
C GLU A 103 11.20 -8.81 -0.75
N LYS A 104 9.94 -8.74 -0.31
CA LYS A 104 8.81 -8.24 -1.11
C LYS A 104 8.62 -6.73 -1.00
N ARG A 105 9.15 -6.09 0.06
CA ARG A 105 8.90 -4.67 0.36
C ARG A 105 9.42 -3.70 -0.70
N PRO A 106 10.63 -3.87 -1.27
CA PRO A 106 11.09 -3.00 -2.35
C PRO A 106 10.16 -3.08 -3.57
N TYR A 107 9.77 -4.29 -3.97
CA TYR A 107 8.88 -4.52 -5.10
C TYR A 107 7.51 -3.89 -4.90
N LEU A 108 6.93 -4.04 -3.70
CA LEU A 108 5.66 -3.39 -3.34
C LEU A 108 5.70 -1.87 -3.60
N ILE A 109 6.77 -1.19 -3.18
CA ILE A 109 6.91 0.26 -3.37
C ILE A 109 7.00 0.60 -4.85
N ILE A 110 7.75 -0.17 -5.64
CA ILE A 110 7.89 0.08 -7.08
C ILE A 110 6.57 -0.16 -7.83
N GLU A 111 5.88 -1.26 -7.53
CA GLU A 111 4.57 -1.58 -8.10
C GLU A 111 3.53 -0.52 -7.73
N LEU A 112 3.55 -0.01 -6.49
CA LEU A 112 2.67 1.07 -6.06
C LEU A 112 2.94 2.35 -6.83
N ALA A 113 4.20 2.74 -7.02
CA ALA A 113 4.55 3.89 -7.85
C ALA A 113 4.02 3.75 -9.29
N HIS A 114 4.12 2.54 -9.87
CA HIS A 114 3.56 2.27 -11.19
C HIS A 114 2.03 2.34 -11.25
N ALA A 115 1.35 1.89 -10.20
CA ALA A 115 -0.10 1.98 -10.09
C ALA A 115 -0.56 3.44 -9.93
N LEU A 116 0.06 4.19 -9.01
CA LEU A 116 -0.21 5.61 -8.79
C LEU A 116 -0.07 6.39 -10.09
N ARG A 117 0.99 6.17 -10.86
CA ARG A 117 1.20 6.86 -12.14
C ARG A 117 0.04 6.71 -13.13
N LYS A 118 -0.68 5.58 -13.08
CA LYS A 118 -1.84 5.32 -13.94
C LYS A 118 -3.13 5.97 -13.42
N MET A 119 -3.20 6.27 -12.12
CA MET A 119 -4.39 6.81 -11.47
C MET A 119 -4.30 8.30 -11.16
N ASP A 120 -3.22 8.70 -10.48
CA ASP A 120 -2.94 10.07 -10.06
C ASP A 120 -1.44 10.37 -10.22
N ARG A 121 -1.13 11.21 -11.21
CA ARG A 121 0.26 11.53 -11.56
C ARG A 121 0.94 12.40 -10.50
N GLU A 122 0.21 13.31 -9.86
CA GLU A 122 0.78 14.22 -8.86
C GLU A 122 1.18 13.46 -7.60
N VAL A 123 0.28 12.58 -7.13
CA VAL A 123 0.56 11.69 -6.00
C VAL A 123 1.68 10.72 -6.36
N SER A 124 1.71 10.20 -7.59
CA SER A 124 2.83 9.37 -8.07
C SER A 124 4.17 10.11 -8.05
N ASP A 125 4.23 11.34 -8.55
CA ASP A 125 5.47 12.12 -8.62
C ASP A 125 5.98 12.44 -7.20
N ARG A 126 5.06 12.76 -6.29
CA ARG A 126 5.35 12.93 -4.86
C ARG A 126 5.89 11.62 -4.25
N PHE A 127 5.20 10.50 -4.46
CA PHE A 127 5.60 9.20 -3.94
C PHE A 127 6.98 8.75 -4.44
N VAL A 128 7.28 8.99 -5.72
CA VAL A 128 8.61 8.72 -6.30
C VAL A 128 9.68 9.58 -5.64
N LYS A 129 9.41 10.87 -5.43
CA LYS A 129 10.35 11.78 -4.78
C LYS A 129 10.61 11.38 -3.32
N ASP A 130 9.57 11.03 -2.59
CA ASP A 130 9.64 10.79 -1.15
C ASP A 130 10.24 9.41 -0.81
N ILE A 131 9.96 8.37 -1.60
CA ILE A 131 10.43 7.00 -1.29
C ILE A 131 10.84 6.17 -2.50
N ALA A 132 10.00 6.03 -3.53
CA ALA A 132 10.21 4.99 -4.55
C ALA A 132 11.47 5.22 -5.39
N GLY A 133 11.86 6.48 -5.61
CA GLY A 133 13.09 6.82 -6.31
C GLY A 133 14.36 6.39 -5.57
N ARG A 134 14.36 6.40 -4.23
CA ARG A 134 15.47 5.88 -3.43
C ARG A 134 15.51 4.35 -3.52
N VAL A 135 14.37 3.70 -3.30
CA VAL A 135 14.25 2.24 -3.36
C VAL A 135 14.69 1.68 -4.72
N HIS A 136 14.28 2.31 -5.82
CA HIS A 136 14.71 1.90 -7.16
C HIS A 136 16.23 1.99 -7.37
N ARG A 137 16.93 2.90 -6.68
CA ARG A 137 18.40 3.01 -6.79
C ARG A 137 19.13 1.98 -5.94
N GLU A 138 18.57 1.63 -4.78
CA GLU A 138 19.20 0.76 -3.79
C GLU A 138 18.98 -0.74 -4.08
N TYR A 139 17.85 -1.10 -4.69
CA TYR A 139 17.43 -2.50 -4.87
C TYR A 139 17.38 -2.94 -6.34
N ARG A 140 18.23 -2.34 -7.19
CA ARG A 140 18.35 -2.68 -8.63
C ARG A 140 19.39 -3.77 -8.90
#